data_AF-A0A151JLZ9-F1
#
_entry.id   AF-A0A151JLZ9-F1
#
_cell.length_a   1.000
_cell.length_b   1.000
_cell.length_c   1.000
_cell.angle_alpha   90.00
_cell.angle_beta   90.00
_cell.angle_gamma   90.00
#
_symmetry.space_group_name_H-M   'P 1'
#
loop_
_entity.id
_entity.type
_entity.pdbx_description
1 polymer ?
#
loop_
_entity_poly.entity_id
_entity_poly.type
_entity_poly.pdbx_seq_one_letter_code
_entity_poly.pdbx_strand_id
1 'polypeptide(L)'
;IFATTLLQNAKLLLYYNSKGTHNPIPPTNMMSNDISKPSCSNVTRKIVSNDTVDNILHDNIISDTEDISDMSDTEVNKERWGHSAILLLISLYKEKSYMLEKGNHKKMWIEISRCMKEKKYKFTGSQCSNKMDALKRRYRQIMDHNAQSGNDRKEWIYLDVIC
;
A
#
# COMPACT_ATOMS: atom_id res chain seq x y z
N ILE A 1 -25.59 17.63 -17.18
CA ILE A 1 -24.66 17.99 -16.07
C ILE A 1 -23.60 16.90 -15.81
N PHE A 2 -23.84 15.62 -16.14
CA PHE A 2 -22.89 14.52 -15.89
C PHE A 2 -21.62 14.47 -16.78
N ALA A 3 -21.65 15.07 -17.97
CA ALA A 3 -20.54 14.98 -18.93
C ALA A 3 -19.27 15.74 -18.48
N THR A 4 -19.42 16.83 -17.72
CA THR A 4 -18.29 17.66 -17.28
C THR A 4 -17.48 16.97 -16.18
N THR A 5 -18.15 16.23 -15.28
CA THR A 5 -17.48 15.47 -14.21
C THR A 5 -16.65 14.32 -14.76
N LEU A 6 -17.15 13.60 -15.77
CA LEU A 6 -16.42 12.51 -16.41
C LEU A 6 -15.14 13.02 -17.09
N LEU A 7 -15.23 14.15 -17.79
CA LEU A 7 -14.08 14.76 -18.45
C LEU A 7 -13.07 15.31 -17.44
N GLN A 8 -13.53 15.88 -16.32
CA GLN A 8 -12.67 16.36 -15.25
C GLN A 8 -11.92 15.19 -14.58
N ASN A 9 -12.61 14.08 -14.34
CA ASN A 9 -12.03 12.87 -13.77
C ASN A 9 -11.01 12.23 -14.72
N ALA A 10 -11.31 12.17 -16.02
CA ALA A 10 -10.39 11.68 -17.04
C ALA A 10 -9.10 12.54 -17.09
N LYS A 11 -9.22 13.87 -17.01
CA LYS A 11 -8.07 14.77 -16.94
C LYS A 11 -7.22 14.54 -15.69
N LEU A 12 -7.84 14.32 -14.54
CA LEU A 12 -7.14 14.06 -13.27
C LEU A 12 -6.38 12.72 -13.30
N LEU A 13 -6.99 11.68 -13.87
CA LEU A 13 -6.36 10.36 -14.05
C LEU A 13 -5.17 10.42 -15.01
N LEU A 14 -5.30 11.14 -16.13
CA LEU A 14 -4.20 11.34 -17.08
C LEU A 14 -3.05 12.16 -16.47
N TYR A 15 -3.38 13.24 -15.74
CA TYR A 15 -2.40 14.05 -15.01
C TYR A 15 -1.61 13.21 -14.01
N TYR A 16 -2.27 12.30 -13.29
CA TYR A 16 -1.64 11.45 -12.29
C TYR A 16 -0.78 10.33 -12.91
N ASN A 17 -1.26 9.69 -13.98
CA ASN A 17 -0.54 8.59 -14.66
C ASN A 17 0.71 9.08 -15.42
N SER A 18 0.70 10.32 -15.93
CA SER A 18 1.86 10.94 -16.59
C SER A 18 3.09 11.11 -15.67
N LYS A 19 2.94 11.01 -14.34
CA LYS A 19 4.04 11.14 -13.37
C LYS A 19 4.56 9.79 -12.83
N GLY A 20 3.98 8.66 -13.26
CA GLY A 20 4.46 7.32 -12.94
C GLY A 20 5.37 6.78 -14.05
N THR A 21 6.68 7.01 -13.95
CA THR A 21 7.66 6.35 -14.83
C THR A 21 7.81 4.89 -14.40
N HIS A 22 7.07 3.98 -15.04
CA HIS A 22 7.45 2.56 -15.11
C HIS A 22 8.27 2.34 -16.37
N ASN A 23 9.51 1.91 -16.20
CA ASN A 23 10.32 1.38 -17.31
C ASN A 23 9.61 0.16 -17.93
N PRO A 24 9.46 0.08 -19.25
CA PRO A 24 8.99 -1.15 -19.89
C PRO A 24 10.13 -2.18 -19.89
N ILE A 25 9.89 -3.33 -19.28
CA ILE A 25 10.69 -4.54 -19.54
C ILE A 25 10.14 -5.14 -20.86
N PRO A 26 10.96 -5.41 -21.87
CA PRO A 26 10.49 -6.01 -23.12
C PRO A 26 10.19 -7.51 -22.93
N PRO A 27 9.26 -8.09 -23.70
CA PRO A 27 8.97 -9.52 -23.65
C PRO A 27 10.07 -10.31 -24.40
N THR A 28 10.75 -11.20 -23.70
CA THR A 28 11.61 -12.21 -24.34
C THR A 28 10.76 -13.40 -24.75
N ASN A 29 10.51 -13.54 -26.06
CA ASN A 29 10.05 -14.77 -26.70
C ASN A 29 11.28 -15.52 -27.25
N MET A 30 11.52 -16.77 -26.83
CA MET A 30 12.15 -17.90 -27.56
C MET A 30 11.98 -19.13 -26.65
N MET A 31 11.78 -20.38 -27.04
CA MET A 31 11.40 -21.16 -28.22
C MET A 31 11.35 -22.61 -27.66
N SER A 32 10.52 -23.46 -28.26
CA SER A 32 10.26 -24.88 -27.98
C SER A 32 11.46 -25.75 -27.59
N ASN A 33 11.20 -26.80 -26.81
CA ASN A 33 11.86 -28.10 -27.00
C ASN A 33 10.91 -29.25 -26.66
N ASP A 34 10.50 -29.95 -27.72
CA ASP A 34 9.81 -31.23 -27.73
C ASP A 34 10.77 -32.35 -27.31
N ILE A 35 10.39 -33.20 -26.34
CA ILE A 35 10.87 -34.59 -26.24
C ILE A 35 9.72 -35.49 -25.73
N SER A 36 9.09 -36.18 -26.68
CA SER A 36 8.48 -37.53 -26.65
C SER A 36 7.66 -38.04 -25.45
N LYS A 37 6.37 -38.31 -25.74
CA LYS A 37 5.48 -39.35 -25.15
C LYS A 37 6.12 -40.76 -25.21
N PRO A 38 5.76 -41.72 -24.33
CA PRO A 38 4.54 -42.56 -24.49
C PRO A 38 3.77 -42.80 -23.17
N SER A 39 2.44 -42.66 -23.17
CA SER A 39 1.45 -43.76 -23.24
C SER A 39 0.83 -44.08 -21.88
N CYS A 40 -0.45 -43.72 -21.75
CA CYS A 40 -1.26 -43.93 -20.56
C CYS A 40 -1.64 -45.41 -20.41
N SER A 41 -1.45 -45.98 -19.22
CA SER A 41 -2.13 -47.21 -18.82
C SER A 41 -2.75 -47.00 -17.43
N ASN A 42 -4.08 -47.10 -17.41
CA ASN A 42 -4.89 -47.08 -16.19
C ASN A 42 -4.80 -48.45 -15.52
N VAL A 43 -4.42 -48.51 -14.24
CA VAL A 43 -4.77 -49.63 -13.38
C VAL A 43 -5.23 -49.11 -12.02
N THR A 44 -6.38 -49.65 -11.62
CA THR A 44 -7.25 -49.23 -10.54
C THR A 44 -6.99 -50.05 -9.26
N ARG A 45 -7.20 -49.39 -8.11
CA ARG A 45 -7.75 -49.88 -6.81
C ARG A 45 -6.82 -50.16 -5.60
N LYS A 46 -7.18 -49.47 -4.50
CA LYS A 46 -7.34 -49.89 -3.07
C LYS A 46 -6.04 -50.05 -2.24
N ILE A 47 -5.87 -49.58 -0.99
CA ILE A 47 -6.75 -49.37 0.18
C ILE A 47 -6.02 -48.48 1.23
N VAL A 48 -6.78 -47.58 1.89
CA VAL A 48 -6.81 -47.11 3.31
C VAL A 48 -5.51 -47.05 4.15
N SER A 49 -5.21 -45.88 4.74
CA SER A 49 -5.30 -45.59 6.19
C SER A 49 -4.79 -44.17 6.53
N ASN A 50 -5.64 -43.42 7.25
CA ASN A 50 -5.42 -42.55 8.43
C ASN A 50 -4.25 -41.53 8.42
N ASP A 51 -4.41 -40.24 8.73
CA ASP A 51 -4.70 -39.64 10.05
C ASP A 51 -5.14 -38.16 9.85
N THR A 52 -6.27 -37.70 10.42
CA THR A 52 -6.44 -37.06 11.75
C THR A 52 -6.03 -35.57 11.77
N VAL A 53 -7.06 -34.70 11.95
CA VAL A 53 -7.12 -33.39 12.66
C VAL A 53 -6.28 -32.19 12.13
N ASP A 54 -6.62 -30.91 12.29
CA ASP A 54 -7.80 -30.21 12.82
C ASP A 54 -7.79 -28.74 12.34
N ASN A 55 -8.90 -28.09 12.66
CA ASN A 55 -9.28 -26.70 12.54
C ASN A 55 -8.27 -25.62 13.06
N ILE A 56 -8.37 -24.43 12.44
CA ILE A 56 -8.52 -23.08 13.03
C ILE A 56 -7.99 -22.89 14.47
N LEU A 57 -7.14 -21.88 14.70
CA LEU A 57 -7.37 -20.70 15.60
C LEU A 57 -6.14 -20.19 16.39
N HIS A 58 -6.13 -18.85 16.55
CA HIS A 58 -5.57 -17.98 17.60
C HIS A 58 -4.08 -17.91 17.98
N ASP A 59 -3.66 -16.64 18.05
CA ASP A 59 -2.93 -15.98 19.14
C ASP A 59 -2.69 -16.80 20.42
N ASN A 60 -1.42 -16.88 20.83
CA ASN A 60 -0.96 -16.84 22.23
C ASN A 60 0.57 -16.60 22.20
N ILE A 61 1.04 -15.48 22.74
CA ILE A 61 1.66 -15.38 24.07
C ILE A 61 2.64 -16.54 24.35
N ILE A 62 3.93 -16.19 24.39
CA ILE A 62 4.91 -16.82 25.29
C ILE A 62 5.64 -15.66 25.98
N SER A 63 5.29 -15.50 27.25
CA SER A 63 6.20 -15.04 28.31
C SER A 63 7.15 -16.19 28.60
N ASP A 64 8.44 -15.90 28.82
CA ASP A 64 9.23 -16.41 29.96
C ASP A 64 10.64 -15.76 29.97
N THR A 65 10.80 -14.82 30.92
CA THR A 65 11.85 -14.65 31.96
C THR A 65 13.10 -15.57 31.91
N GLU A 66 14.36 -15.20 32.22
CA GLU A 66 15.07 -14.03 32.78
C GLU A 66 16.52 -14.03 32.24
N ASP A 67 17.09 -12.86 31.92
CA ASP A 67 18.49 -12.56 32.27
C ASP A 67 18.65 -11.04 32.44
N ILE A 68 19.33 -10.66 33.52
CA ILE A 68 19.50 -9.29 34.00
C ILE A 68 20.76 -8.69 33.38
N SER A 69 20.61 -7.66 32.56
CA SER A 69 21.61 -6.58 32.47
C SER A 69 21.02 -5.29 31.90
N ASP A 70 20.70 -4.38 32.82
CA ASP A 70 20.85 -2.92 32.73
C ASP A 70 21.13 -2.31 31.34
N MET A 71 20.09 -1.76 30.72
CA MET A 71 20.18 -0.59 29.82
C MET A 71 18.76 -0.10 29.53
N SER A 72 18.53 1.18 29.78
CA SER A 72 17.24 1.87 29.65
C SER A 72 16.43 1.43 28.42
N ASP A 73 15.33 0.71 28.65
CA ASP A 73 14.31 0.45 27.64
C ASP A 73 13.61 1.76 27.28
N THR A 74 14.22 2.51 26.36
CA THR A 74 13.42 3.36 25.48
C THR A 74 12.57 2.41 24.65
N GLU A 75 11.38 2.07 25.16
CA GLU A 75 10.29 1.52 24.37
C GLU A 75 10.22 2.36 23.10
N VAL A 76 10.69 1.80 21.98
CA VAL A 76 10.51 2.37 20.66
C VAL A 76 9.04 2.14 20.33
N ASN A 77 8.17 2.93 20.97
CA ASN A 77 6.77 3.06 20.66
C ASN A 77 6.69 3.40 19.17
N LYS A 78 6.43 2.37 18.35
CA LYS A 78 6.28 2.52 16.90
C LYS A 78 5.06 3.42 16.69
N GLU A 79 5.32 4.71 16.51
CA GLU A 79 4.27 5.71 16.47
C GLU A 79 3.22 5.33 15.42
N ARG A 80 1.99 5.16 15.90
CA ARG A 80 0.86 4.77 15.07
C ARG A 80 0.30 6.01 14.38
N TRP A 81 -0.01 5.90 13.09
CA TRP A 81 -0.67 6.97 12.34
C TRP A 81 -2.11 7.16 12.82
N GLY A 82 -2.32 8.07 13.77
CA GLY A 82 -3.65 8.52 14.19
C GLY A 82 -4.33 9.40 13.14
N HIS A 83 -5.64 9.61 13.30
CA HIS A 83 -6.44 10.43 12.38
C HIS A 83 -5.88 11.84 12.21
N SER A 84 -5.60 12.53 13.32
CA SER A 84 -5.02 13.88 13.32
C SER A 84 -3.66 13.95 12.63
N ALA A 85 -2.81 12.93 12.79
CA ALA A 85 -1.52 12.84 12.12
C ALA A 85 -1.66 12.68 10.60
N ILE A 86 -2.65 11.88 10.16
CA ILE A 86 -2.95 11.68 8.74
C ILE A 86 -3.45 12.99 8.11
N LEU A 87 -4.38 13.68 8.76
CA LEU A 87 -4.89 14.97 8.27
C LEU A 87 -3.76 16.01 8.17
N LEU A 88 -2.89 16.08 9.18
CA LEU A 88 -1.74 16.97 9.16
C LEU A 88 -0.79 16.65 8.00
N LEU A 89 -0.48 15.37 7.77
CA LEU A 89 0.37 14.93 6.65
C LEU A 89 -0.22 15.36 5.31
N ILE A 90 -1.52 15.15 5.09
CA ILE A 90 -2.22 15.51 3.85
C ILE A 90 -2.16 17.02 3.63
N SER A 91 -2.42 17.81 4.68
CA SER A 91 -2.36 19.27 4.64
C SER A 91 -0.96 19.76 4.26
N LEU A 92 0.08 19.26 4.92
CA LEU A 92 1.47 19.63 4.63
C LEU A 92 1.90 19.22 3.22
N TYR A 93 1.46 18.05 2.75
CA TYR A 93 1.73 17.60 1.40
C TYR A 93 1.13 18.56 0.35
N LYS A 94 -0.12 19.01 0.55
CA LYS A 94 -0.76 19.98 -0.34
C LYS A 94 -0.02 21.31 -0.34
N GLU A 95 0.33 21.83 0.83
CA GLU A 95 1.07 23.09 0.97
C GLU A 95 2.44 23.05 0.29
N LYS A 96 3.19 21.95 0.44
CA LYS A 96 4.55 21.82 -0.10
C LYS A 96 4.62 21.21 -1.51
N SER A 97 3.48 20.93 -2.14
CA SER A 97 3.39 20.26 -3.45
C SER A 97 4.15 21.00 -4.56
N TYR A 98 4.25 22.34 -4.50
CA TYR A 98 5.05 23.15 -5.42
C TYR A 98 6.53 22.75 -5.48
N MET A 99 7.06 22.10 -4.45
CA MET A 99 8.45 21.61 -4.43
C MET A 99 8.65 20.40 -5.34
N LEU A 100 7.59 19.63 -5.63
CA LEU A 100 7.62 18.49 -6.55
C LEU A 100 7.87 18.96 -7.99
N GLU A 101 7.27 20.09 -8.38
CA GLU A 101 7.41 20.69 -9.70
C GLU A 101 8.85 21.15 -9.95
N LYS A 102 9.54 21.58 -8.90
CA LYS A 102 10.94 22.00 -8.92
C LYS A 102 11.94 20.85 -8.79
N GLY A 103 11.48 19.59 -8.80
CA GLY A 103 12.34 18.40 -8.68
C GLY A 103 12.93 18.16 -7.28
N ASN A 104 12.49 18.90 -6.26
CA ASN A 104 13.07 18.88 -4.91
C ASN A 104 12.37 17.88 -3.97
N HIS A 105 12.11 16.67 -4.44
CA HIS A 105 11.27 15.67 -3.75
C HIS A 105 11.82 15.29 -2.37
N LYS A 106 13.12 14.99 -2.30
CA LYS A 106 13.79 14.64 -1.03
C LYS A 106 13.70 15.78 -0.02
N LYS A 107 13.92 17.03 -0.45
CA LYS A 107 13.84 18.23 0.41
C LYS A 107 12.43 18.45 0.92
N MET A 108 11.41 18.26 0.07
CA MET A 108 10.01 18.35 0.46
C MET A 108 9.67 17.40 1.62
N TRP A 109 10.07 16.13 1.51
CA TRP A 109 9.77 15.16 2.57
C TRP A 109 10.55 15.40 3.87
N ILE A 110 11.77 15.92 3.78
CA ILE A 110 12.53 16.37 4.96
C ILE A 110 11.78 17.51 5.66
N GLU A 111 11.30 18.48 4.90
CA GLU A 111 10.56 19.63 5.43
C GLU A 111 9.22 19.22 6.06
N ILE A 112 8.46 18.33 5.40
CA ILE A 112 7.22 17.78 5.95
C ILE A 112 7.49 17.04 7.27
N SER A 113 8.54 16.21 7.33
CA SER A 113 8.94 15.51 8.55
C SER A 113 9.32 16.47 9.67
N ARG A 114 10.00 17.58 9.35
CA ARG A 114 10.32 18.65 10.29
C ARG A 114 9.04 19.26 10.89
N CYS A 115 8.08 19.65 10.04
CA CYS A 115 6.79 20.19 10.50
C CYS A 115 5.97 19.18 11.33
N MET A 116 5.99 17.89 10.99
CA MET A 116 5.32 16.85 11.78
C MET A 116 5.91 16.74 13.19
N LYS A 117 7.25 16.82 13.32
CA LYS A 117 7.96 16.76 14.61
C LYS A 117 7.64 17.95 15.51
N GLU A 118 7.48 19.14 14.95
CA GLU A 118 7.04 20.33 15.69
C GLU A 118 5.65 20.11 16.34
N LYS A 119 4.79 19.34 15.68
CA LYS A 119 3.47 18.92 16.18
C LYS A 119 3.51 17.64 17.03
N LYS A 120 4.69 17.26 17.53
CA LYS A 120 4.93 16.10 18.40
C LYS A 120 4.71 14.73 17.74
N TYR A 121 4.73 14.66 16.41
CA TYR A 121 4.78 13.38 15.67
C TYR A 121 6.19 13.11 15.16
N LYS A 122 6.84 12.05 15.65
CA LYS A 122 8.23 11.66 15.33
C LYS A 122 8.33 10.79 14.07
N PHE A 123 7.66 11.17 12.99
CA PHE A 123 7.81 10.50 11.70
C PHE A 123 9.00 11.05 10.89
N THR A 124 9.74 10.16 10.24
CA THR A 124 10.79 10.50 9.27
C THR A 124 10.20 10.87 7.91
N GLY A 125 10.99 11.52 7.05
CA GLY A 125 10.56 11.88 5.69
C GLY A 125 10.15 10.67 4.86
N SER A 126 10.87 9.54 4.98
CA SER A 126 10.52 8.29 4.29
C SER A 126 9.19 7.72 4.80
N GLN A 127 8.96 7.73 6.12
CA GLN A 127 7.67 7.30 6.69
C GLN A 127 6.50 8.17 6.19
N CYS A 128 6.71 9.49 6.10
CA CYS A 128 5.72 10.42 5.56
C CYS A 128 5.42 10.12 4.08
N SER A 129 6.46 9.93 3.26
CA SER A 129 6.31 9.58 1.83
C SER A 129 5.54 8.27 1.66
N ASN A 130 5.98 7.20 2.35
CA ASN A 130 5.35 5.89 2.26
C ASN A 130 3.88 5.93 2.70
N LYS A 131 3.58 6.67 3.77
CA LYS A 131 2.21 6.83 4.24
C LYS A 131 1.37 7.58 3.21
N MET A 132 1.88 8.66 2.63
CA MET A 132 1.18 9.43 1.61
C MET A 132 0.92 8.59 0.35
N ASP A 133 1.88 7.78 -0.08
CA ASP A 133 1.70 6.88 -1.23
C ASP A 133 0.65 5.80 -0.97
N ALA A 134 0.60 5.25 0.25
CA ALA A 134 -0.45 4.33 0.67
C ALA A 134 -1.84 4.99 0.65
N LEU A 135 -1.94 6.24 1.13
CA LEU A 135 -3.18 7.01 1.11
C LEU A 135 -3.67 7.25 -0.33
N LYS A 136 -2.79 7.70 -1.22
CA LYS A 136 -3.13 7.92 -2.64
C LYS A 136 -3.52 6.61 -3.34
N ARG A 137 -2.85 5.49 -3.01
CA ARG A 137 -3.18 4.17 -3.57
C ARG A 137 -4.59 3.74 -3.18
N ARG A 138 -4.95 3.89 -1.90
CA ARG A 138 -6.29 3.58 -1.41
C ARG A 138 -7.36 4.46 -2.05
N TYR A 139 -7.08 5.75 -2.20
CA TYR A 139 -7.94 6.67 -2.94
C TYR A 139 -8.23 6.14 -4.35
N ARG A 140 -7.18 5.82 -5.13
CA ARG A 140 -7.35 5.28 -6.49
C ARG A 140 -8.20 4.00 -6.51
N GLN A 141 -7.92 3.05 -5.63
CA GLN A 141 -8.69 1.81 -5.53
C GLN A 141 -10.19 2.05 -5.30
N ILE A 142 -10.54 3.03 -4.46
CA ILE A 142 -11.94 3.38 -4.20
C ILE A 142 -12.56 4.06 -5.42
N MET A 143 -11.84 4.98 -6.06
CA MET A 143 -12.31 5.66 -7.27
C MET A 143 -12.54 4.66 -8.42
N ASP A 144 -11.61 3.73 -8.62
CA ASP A 144 -11.69 2.69 -9.65
C ASP A 144 -12.88 1.76 -9.39
N HIS A 145 -13.08 1.35 -8.14
CA HIS A 145 -14.24 0.56 -7.73
C HIS A 145 -15.57 1.28 -7.99
N ASN A 146 -15.64 2.56 -7.63
CA ASN A 146 -16.85 3.37 -7.77
C ASN A 146 -17.15 3.77 -9.23
N ALA A 147 -16.17 3.67 -10.12
CA ALA A 147 -16.34 3.93 -11.54
C ALA A 147 -16.97 2.73 -12.30
N GLN A 148 -16.99 1.54 -11.71
CA GLN A 148 -17.55 0.34 -12.32
C GLN A 148 -19.07 0.27 -12.14
N SER A 149 -19.80 -0.01 -13.22
CA SER A 149 -21.26 -0.17 -13.20
C SER A 149 -21.65 -1.43 -12.42
N GLY A 150 -22.73 -1.35 -11.64
CA GLY A 150 -23.22 -2.44 -10.81
C GLY A 150 -22.51 -2.61 -9.47
N ASN A 151 -21.45 -1.84 -9.19
CA ASN A 151 -20.81 -1.82 -7.87
C ASN A 151 -21.55 -0.90 -6.89
N ASP A 152 -21.59 -1.31 -5.63
CA ASP A 152 -21.97 -0.43 -4.53
C ASP A 152 -20.94 0.68 -4.33
N ARG A 153 -21.41 1.86 -3.91
CA ARG A 153 -20.52 2.99 -3.64
C ARG A 153 -19.70 2.74 -2.37
N LYS A 154 -18.38 2.86 -2.48
CA LYS A 154 -17.46 2.86 -1.35
C LYS A 154 -17.13 4.28 -0.94
N GLU A 155 -17.24 4.53 0.36
CA GLU A 155 -16.83 5.79 0.97
C GLU A 155 -15.59 5.59 1.84
N TRP A 156 -14.83 6.66 2.01
CA TRP A 156 -13.70 6.68 2.92
C TRP A 156 -13.49 8.09 3.45
N ILE A 157 -13.23 8.17 4.75
CA ILE A 157 -13.12 9.44 5.50
C ILE A 157 -12.07 10.42 4.96
N TYR A 158 -11.15 9.98 4.09
CA TYR A 158 -10.11 10.82 3.51
C TYR A 158 -10.28 11.10 2.00
N LEU A 159 -11.40 10.72 1.37
CA LEU A 159 -11.62 10.94 -0.06
C LEU A 159 -11.49 12.42 -0.45
N ASP A 160 -12.24 13.28 0.24
CA ASP A 160 -12.32 14.71 -0.11
C ASP A 160 -11.04 15.47 0.23
N VAL A 161 -10.36 15.05 1.30
CA VAL A 161 -9.13 15.73 1.74
C VAL A 161 -7.90 15.32 0.94
N ILE A 162 -7.88 14.15 0.30
CA ILE A 162 -6.74 13.68 -0.51
C ILE A 162 -6.78 14.25 -1.94
N CYS A 163 -7.97 14.52 -2.49
CA CYS A 163 -8.18 15.06 -3.83
C CYS A 163 -7.39 16.35 -4.08
#